data_AF-A0A4Q4CNA3-F1
#
_entry.id   AF-A0A4Q4CNA3-F1
#
_cell.length_a   1.000
_cell.length_b   1.000
_cell.length_c   1.000
_cell.angle_alpha   90.00
_cell.angle_beta   90.00
_cell.angle_gamma   90.00
#
_symmetry.space_group_name_H-M   'P 1'
#
loop_
_entity.id
_entity.type
_entity.pdbx_description
1 polymer ?
#
loop_
_entity_poly.entity_id
_entity_poly.type
_entity_poly.pdbx_seq_one_letter_code
_entity_poly.pdbx_strand_id
1 'polypeptide(L)'
;MPDIWVQEGLGFFAPGGTPAPIIARLNAEITRIIGEPVLRDWLIAQGVPPSPRSPEAFRAQLQAGVSTIEALIRRIDLKLD
;
A
#
# COMPACT_ATOMS: atom_id res chain seq x y z
N MET A 1 -8.74 17.97 10.77
CA MET A 1 -9.93 17.56 10.01
C MET A 1 -10.43 16.26 10.62
N PRO A 2 -11.57 16.21 11.31
CA PRO A 2 -11.81 15.11 12.26
C PRO A 2 -12.11 13.75 11.63
N ASP A 3 -12.45 13.66 10.34
CA ASP A 3 -13.05 12.43 9.77
C ASP A 3 -12.37 11.91 8.48
N ILE A 4 -11.15 12.35 8.16
CA ILE A 4 -10.41 11.85 6.98
C ILE A 4 -9.19 11.05 7.43
N TRP A 5 -9.26 9.74 7.21
CA TRP A 5 -8.16 8.82 7.47
C TRP A 5 -7.51 8.45 6.14
N VAL A 6 -6.29 8.92 5.94
CA VAL A 6 -5.43 8.47 4.83
C VAL A 6 -4.37 7.58 5.43
N GLN A 7 -4.24 6.37 4.90
CA GLN A 7 -3.19 5.46 5.32
C GLN A 7 -1.97 5.66 4.43
N GLU A 8 -0.90 6.18 5.01
CA GLU A 8 0.41 6.30 4.38
C GLU A 8 1.23 5.00 4.52
N GLY A 9 2.14 4.77 3.58
CA GLY A 9 3.02 3.61 3.62
C GLY A 9 3.70 3.31 2.28
N LEU A 10 4.51 2.25 2.29
CA LEU A 10 5.17 1.73 1.09
C LEU A 10 4.43 0.51 0.54
N GLY A 11 4.51 0.30 -0.76
CA GLY A 11 3.90 -0.84 -1.45
C GLY A 11 4.66 -1.21 -2.72
N PHE A 12 4.46 -2.44 -3.18
CA PHE A 12 5.04 -2.96 -4.41
C PHE A 12 4.01 -2.96 -5.54
N PHE A 13 4.46 -2.64 -6.75
CA PHE A 13 3.63 -2.56 -7.94
C PHE A 13 4.28 -3.34 -9.08
N ALA A 14 3.44 -3.86 -9.98
CA ALA A 14 3.86 -4.53 -11.21
C ALA A 14 3.11 -3.92 -12.40
N PRO A 15 3.63 -4.04 -13.64
CA PRO A 15 2.96 -3.53 -14.83
C PRO A 15 1.52 -4.05 -14.98
N GLY A 16 0.65 -3.23 -15.58
CA GLY A 16 -0.70 -3.62 -15.95
C GLY A 16 -0.68 -4.85 -16.86
N GLY A 17 -1.53 -5.84 -16.58
CA GLY A 17 -1.60 -7.09 -17.33
C GLY A 17 -0.60 -8.17 -16.90
N THR A 18 0.20 -7.94 -15.85
CA THR A 18 1.05 -9.01 -15.27
C THR A 18 0.19 -10.23 -14.91
N PRO A 19 0.52 -11.44 -15.40
CA PRO A 19 -0.28 -12.64 -15.13
C PRO A 19 -0.49 -12.92 -13.64
N ALA A 20 -1.70 -13.32 -13.27
CA ALA A 20 -2.08 -13.61 -11.87
C ALA A 20 -1.12 -14.60 -11.16
N PRO A 21 -0.63 -15.68 -11.78
CA PRO A 21 0.32 -16.58 -11.13
C PRO A 21 1.66 -15.90 -10.75
N ILE A 22 2.10 -14.91 -11.52
CA ILE A 22 3.33 -14.15 -11.22
C ILE A 22 3.08 -13.22 -10.03
N ILE A 23 1.94 -12.53 -10.00
CA ILE A 23 1.54 -11.69 -8.87
C ILE A 23 1.45 -12.51 -7.58
N ALA A 24 0.83 -13.69 -7.64
CA ALA A 24 0.72 -14.58 -6.49
C ALA A 24 2.08 -15.00 -5.96
N ARG A 25 3.01 -15.40 -6.85
CA ARG A 25 4.38 -15.76 -6.45
C ARG A 25 5.14 -14.58 -5.84
N LEU A 26 5.07 -13.40 -6.46
CA LEU A 26 5.72 -12.20 -5.92
C LEU A 26 5.19 -11.83 -4.54
N ASN A 27 3.87 -11.85 -4.35
CA ASN A 27 3.24 -11.56 -3.06
C ASN A 27 3.68 -12.55 -1.98
N ALA A 28 3.74 -13.85 -2.30
CA ALA A 28 4.20 -14.88 -1.38
C ALA A 28 5.66 -14.66 -0.94
N GLU A 29 6.56 -14.42 -1.90
CA GLU A 29 7.99 -14.18 -1.59
C GLU A 29 8.20 -12.88 -0.83
N ILE A 30 7.54 -11.78 -1.22
CA ILE A 30 7.63 -10.50 -0.50
C ILE A 30 7.15 -10.67 0.93
N THR A 31 5.99 -11.31 1.13
CA THR A 31 5.43 -11.57 2.48
C THR A 31 6.38 -12.40 3.33
N ARG A 32 7.01 -13.43 2.74
CA ARG A 32 8.02 -14.25 3.41
C ARG A 32 9.22 -13.40 3.84
N ILE A 33 9.80 -12.65 2.91
CA ILE A 33 11.04 -11.88 3.12
C ILE A 33 10.85 -10.79 4.17
N ILE A 34 9.77 -9.99 4.10
CA ILE A 34 9.50 -8.94 5.09
C ILE A 34 9.15 -9.49 6.48
N GLY A 35 8.84 -10.79 6.56
CA GLY A 35 8.63 -11.51 7.82
C GLY A 35 9.90 -12.10 8.43
N GLU A 36 11.03 -12.10 7.71
CA GLU A 36 12.30 -12.59 8.23
C GLU A 36 12.79 -11.70 9.38
N PRO A 37 13.27 -12.25 10.52
CA PRO A 37 13.52 -11.49 11.74
C PRO A 37 14.40 -10.26 11.53
N VAL A 38 15.54 -10.44 10.84
CA VAL A 38 16.51 -9.37 10.61
C VAL A 38 15.89 -8.21 9.82
N LEU A 39 15.15 -8.52 8.75
CA LEU A 39 14.53 -7.49 7.93
C LEU A 39 13.33 -6.86 8.64
N ARG A 40 12.50 -7.66 9.31
CA ARG A 40 11.36 -7.19 10.10
C ARG A 40 11.80 -6.20 11.16
N ASP A 41 12.81 -6.54 11.94
CA ASP A 41 13.29 -5.69 13.04
C ASP A 41 13.90 -4.40 12.50
N TRP A 42 14.65 -4.49 11.39
CA TRP A 42 15.15 -3.32 10.69
C TRP A 42 14.01 -2.42 10.19
N LEU A 43 13.00 -2.97 9.51
CA LEU A 43 11.84 -2.24 9.00
C LEU A 43 11.06 -1.54 10.12
N ILE A 44 10.86 -2.21 11.26
CA ILE A 44 10.24 -1.63 12.45
C ILE A 44 11.09 -0.47 12.98
N ALA A 45 12.42 -0.62 13.06
CA ALA A 45 13.33 0.44 13.49
C ALA A 45 13.34 1.65 12.54
N GLN A 46 13.03 1.45 11.25
CA GLN A 46 12.84 2.53 10.27
C GLN A 46 11.44 3.17 10.32
N GLY A 47 10.55 2.74 11.21
CA GLY A 47 9.17 3.25 11.28
C GLY A 47 8.26 2.72 10.17
N VAL A 48 8.65 1.64 9.49
CA VAL A 48 7.87 1.00 8.41
C VAL A 48 7.54 -0.45 8.80
N PRO A 49 6.71 -0.68 9.84
CA PRO A 49 6.38 -2.03 10.27
C PRO A 49 5.75 -2.84 9.11
N PRO A 50 6.19 -4.09 8.87
CA PRO A 50 5.62 -4.92 7.82
C PRO A 50 4.11 -5.09 7.98
N SER A 51 3.38 -4.90 6.88
CA SER A 51 1.92 -5.12 6.85
C SER A 51 1.55 -5.99 5.65
N PRO A 52 1.81 -7.30 5.69
CA PRO A 52 1.47 -8.21 4.60
C PRO A 52 -0.05 -8.26 4.38
N ARG A 53 -0.46 -8.25 3.11
CA ARG A 53 -1.86 -8.32 2.66
C ARG A 53 -1.92 -9.08 1.34
N SER A 54 -3.11 -9.59 0.98
CA SER A 54 -3.31 -10.12 -0.37
C SER A 54 -3.23 -8.98 -1.41
N PRO A 55 -2.90 -9.29 -2.67
CA PRO A 55 -2.92 -8.29 -3.76
C PRO A 55 -4.26 -7.57 -3.89
N GLU A 56 -5.37 -8.29 -3.71
CA GLU A 56 -6.74 -7.78 -3.81
C GLU A 56 -7.06 -6.83 -2.64
N ALA A 57 -6.68 -7.22 -1.42
CA ALA A 57 -6.86 -6.38 -0.24
C ALA A 57 -6.05 -5.08 -0.34
N PHE A 58 -4.81 -5.16 -0.84
CA PHE A 58 -4.00 -3.98 -1.09
C PHE A 58 -4.60 -3.08 -2.17
N ARG A 59 -5.14 -3.67 -3.26
CA ARG A 59 -5.84 -2.92 -4.31
C ARG A 59 -7.06 -2.17 -3.78
N ALA A 60 -7.90 -2.84 -2.98
CA ALA A 60 -9.08 -2.24 -2.37
C ALA A 60 -8.73 -1.07 -1.45
N GLN A 61 -7.68 -1.22 -0.63
CA GLN A 61 -7.20 -0.13 0.22
C GLN A 61 -6.71 1.07 -0.60
N LEU A 62 -5.94 0.83 -1.66
CA LEU A 62 -5.44 1.91 -2.51
C LEU A 62 -6.60 2.67 -3.17
N GLN A 63 -7.60 1.95 -3.67
CA GLN A 63 -8.80 2.54 -4.26
C GLN A 63 -9.56 3.42 -3.26
N ALA A 64 -9.74 2.93 -2.03
CA ALA A 64 -10.38 3.72 -0.97
C ALA A 64 -9.60 5.00 -0.67
N GLY A 65 -8.28 4.92 -0.54
CA GLY A 65 -7.42 6.09 -0.29
C GLY A 65 -7.48 7.12 -1.42
N VAL A 66 -7.45 6.68 -2.68
CA VAL A 66 -7.61 7.55 -3.85
C VAL A 66 -8.96 8.26 -3.79
N SER A 67 -10.07 7.55 -3.55
CA SER A 67 -11.40 8.18 -3.45
C SER A 67 -11.50 9.20 -2.31
N THR A 68 -10.88 8.92 -1.16
CA THR A 68 -10.83 9.87 -0.03
C THR A 68 -10.07 11.14 -0.41
N ILE A 69 -8.90 11.00 -1.05
CA ILE A 69 -8.08 12.15 -1.46
C ILE A 69 -8.77 12.96 -2.56
N GLU A 70 -9.38 12.30 -3.56
CA GLU A 70 -10.15 12.96 -4.61
C GLU A 70 -11.29 13.80 -4.04
N ALA A 71 -12.04 13.26 -3.08
CA ALA A 71 -13.11 13.97 -2.40
C ALA A 71 -12.59 15.20 -1.65
N LEU A 72 -11.43 15.07 -1.00
CA LEU A 72 -10.78 16.18 -0.29
C LEU A 72 -10.34 17.28 -1.24
N ILE A 73 -9.64 16.93 -2.33
CA ILE A 73 -9.16 17.89 -3.36
C ILE A 73 -10.33 18.72 -3.88
N ARG A 74 -11.45 18.05 -4.26
CA ARG A 74 -12.65 18.73 -4.76
C ARG A 74 -13.28 19.64 -3.71
N ARG A 75 -13.32 19.21 -2.44
CA ARG A 75 -13.95 19.98 -1.35
C ARG A 75 -13.23 21.29 -1.07
N ILE A 76 -11.90 21.32 -1.24
CA ILE A 76 -11.08 22.48 -0.87
C ILE A 76 -10.54 23.27 -2.08
N ASP A 77 -10.98 22.93 -3.30
CA ASP A 77 -10.46 23.48 -4.57
C ASP A 77 -8.93 23.47 -4.65
N LEU A 78 -8.30 22.39 -4.17
CA LEU A 78 -6.84 22.24 -4.23
C LEU A 78 -6.40 21.99 -5.67
N LYS A 79 -5.41 22.73 -6.14
CA LYS A 79 -4.78 22.55 -7.45
C LYS A 79 -3.28 22.31 -7.24
N LEU A 80 -2.73 21.38 -8.00
CA LEU A 80 -1.29 21.26 -8.19
C LEU A 80 -0.94 22.09 -9.43
N ASP A 81 0.08 22.94 -9.32
CA ASP A 81 0.60 23.76 -10.42
C ASP A 81 1.24 22.92 -11.52
#